data_AF-A0A0N5BFV3-F1
#
_entry.id   AF-A0A0N5BFV3-F1
#
_cell.length_a   1.000
_cell.length_b   1.000
_cell.length_c   1.000
_cell.angle_alpha   90.00
_cell.angle_beta   90.00
_cell.angle_gamma   90.00
#
_symmetry.space_group_name_H-M   'P 1'
#
loop_
_entity.id
_entity.type
_entity.pdbx_description
1 polymer ?
#
loop_
_entity_poly.entity_id
_entity_poly.type
_entity_poly.pdbx_seq_one_letter_code
_entity_poly.pdbx_strand_id
1 'polypeptide(L)'
;MICKSILILVFILVFKVKSEFQSLNSITCHLCDGFEEDCYGSSCTGIACIKRSVIINGIKRVQKMCQMSDNGFTVEQCYETILWQGKHGEECICQRDWCNRSITSSFNIYLLILFILIQIFIF
;
A
#
# COMPACT_ATOMS: atom_id res chain seq x y z
N MET A 1 30.78 17.68 -20.19
CA MET A 1 29.83 16.54 -20.25
C MET A 1 29.95 15.53 -19.09
N ILE A 2 31.02 15.54 -18.29
CA ILE A 2 31.26 14.55 -17.22
C ILE A 2 30.50 14.85 -15.91
N CYS A 3 30.13 16.11 -15.66
CA CYS A 3 29.50 16.56 -14.41
C CYS A 3 28.02 16.10 -14.27
N LYS A 4 27.26 16.01 -15.39
CA LYS A 4 25.85 15.59 -15.36
C LYS A 4 25.70 14.09 -15.06
N SER A 5 26.62 13.25 -15.54
CA SER A 5 26.58 11.80 -15.30
C SER A 5 26.87 11.42 -13.85
N ILE A 6 27.71 12.18 -13.15
CA ILE A 6 28.01 11.97 -11.71
C ILE A 6 26.79 12.33 -10.85
N LEU A 7 26.08 13.41 -11.20
CA LEU A 7 24.88 13.85 -10.47
C LEU A 7 23.75 12.82 -10.55
N ILE A 8 23.55 12.21 -11.73
CA ILE A 8 22.55 11.14 -11.94
C ILE A 8 22.92 9.90 -11.13
N LEU A 9 24.19 9.54 -11.06
CA LEU A 9 24.67 8.39 -10.29
C LEU A 9 24.50 8.59 -8.78
N VAL A 10 24.77 9.81 -8.28
CA VAL A 10 24.50 10.19 -6.88
C VAL A 10 23.00 10.16 -6.59
N PHE A 11 22.15 10.65 -7.50
CA PHE A 11 20.70 10.58 -7.35
C PHE A 11 20.19 9.13 -7.30
N ILE A 12 20.68 8.24 -8.17
CA ILE A 12 20.32 6.81 -8.17
C ILE A 12 20.78 6.13 -6.87
N LEU A 13 21.97 6.49 -6.36
CA LEU A 13 22.47 5.97 -5.08
C LEU A 13 21.64 6.47 -3.89
N VAL A 14 21.26 7.74 -3.86
CA VAL A 14 20.39 8.30 -2.81
C VAL A 14 19.00 7.66 -2.86
N PHE A 15 18.46 7.38 -4.05
CA PHE A 15 17.21 6.64 -4.20
C PHE A 15 17.31 5.16 -3.79
N LYS A 16 18.47 4.51 -3.98
CA LYS A 16 18.70 3.12 -3.55
C LYS A 16 18.91 2.97 -2.04
N VAL A 17 19.39 4.00 -1.35
CA VAL A 17 19.65 3.95 0.12
C VAL A 17 18.38 4.13 0.96
N LYS A 18 17.21 4.28 0.33
CA LYS A 18 15.92 4.21 1.05
C LYS A 18 15.48 2.76 1.33
N SER A 19 16.43 1.91 1.72
CA SER A 19 16.18 0.54 2.16
C SER A 19 16.08 0.53 3.69
N GLU A 20 14.84 0.46 4.15
CA GLU A 20 14.38 -0.34 5.27
C GLU A 20 15.20 -0.29 6.57
N PHE A 21 15.15 0.86 7.23
CA PHE A 21 15.16 0.83 8.70
C PHE A 21 13.74 0.46 9.16
N GLN A 22 13.39 -0.82 9.10
CA GLN A 22 12.25 -1.36 9.85
C GLN A 22 12.66 -1.40 11.32
N SER A 23 12.56 -0.26 11.99
CA SER A 23 12.30 -0.26 13.42
C SER A 23 11.09 -1.16 13.64
N LEU A 24 11.19 -2.11 14.57
CA LEU A 24 10.08 -2.96 15.03
C LEU A 24 9.06 -2.11 15.81
N ASN A 25 8.62 -1.01 15.21
CA ASN A 25 7.65 -0.09 15.75
C ASN A 25 6.30 -0.68 15.46
N SER A 26 5.54 -0.90 16.52
CA SER A 26 4.14 -1.26 16.43
C SER A 26 3.41 -0.19 15.61
N ILE A 27 2.77 -0.57 14.51
CA ILE A 27 1.97 0.33 13.67
C ILE A 27 0.50 0.23 14.04
N THR A 28 -0.23 1.32 13.85
CA THR A 28 -1.67 1.41 14.11
C THR A 28 -2.45 1.18 12.81
N CYS A 29 -3.46 0.32 12.83
CA CYS A 29 -4.26 -0.02 11.67
C CYS A 29 -5.76 0.20 11.93
N HIS A 30 -6.54 0.29 10.84
CA HIS A 30 -8.00 0.19 10.93
C HIS A 30 -8.40 -1.26 11.23
N LEU A 31 -9.37 -1.43 12.13
CA LEU A 31 -9.97 -2.71 12.51
C LEU A 31 -11.49 -2.65 12.25
N CYS A 32 -11.97 -3.43 11.28
CA CYS A 32 -13.40 -3.59 11.04
C CYS A 32 -13.69 -4.85 10.21
N ASP A 33 -14.92 -5.34 10.30
CA ASP A 33 -15.42 -6.44 9.47
C ASP A 33 -16.86 -6.11 9.08
N GLY A 34 -17.10 -5.83 7.80
CA GLY A 34 -18.39 -5.31 7.35
C GLY A 34 -18.40 -4.94 5.87
N PHE A 35 -19.36 -4.10 5.47
CA PHE A 35 -19.37 -3.51 4.14
C PHE A 35 -18.51 -2.25 4.11
N GLU A 36 -17.93 -1.90 2.96
CA GLU A 36 -16.98 -0.78 2.86
C GLU A 36 -17.60 0.54 3.37
N GLU A 37 -18.89 0.75 3.14
CA GLU A 37 -19.65 1.93 3.60
C GLU A 37 -19.85 1.96 5.14
N ASP A 38 -20.01 0.78 5.76
CA ASP A 38 -20.27 0.62 7.19
C ASP A 38 -19.01 0.30 8.00
N CYS A 39 -17.83 0.25 7.36
CA CYS A 39 -16.56 -0.11 8.00
C CYS A 39 -15.97 1.09 8.77
N TYR A 40 -16.77 1.67 9.66
CA TYR A 40 -16.36 2.66 10.66
C TYR A 40 -15.58 1.93 11.77
N GLY A 41 -14.34 1.57 11.44
CA GLY A 41 -13.54 0.70 12.27
C GLY A 41 -13.00 1.35 13.55
N SER A 42 -12.82 0.49 14.55
CA SER A 42 -11.93 0.71 15.67
C SER A 42 -10.46 0.67 15.19
N SER A 43 -9.51 0.81 16.11
CA SER A 43 -8.09 0.68 15.80
C SER A 43 -7.48 -0.53 16.49
N CYS A 44 -6.44 -1.06 15.88
CA CYS A 44 -5.58 -2.06 16.48
C CYS A 44 -4.12 -1.67 16.25
N THR A 45 -3.21 -2.28 17.01
CA THR A 45 -1.77 -2.08 16.83
C THR A 45 -1.11 -3.44 16.56
N GLY A 46 -0.22 -3.51 15.59
CA GLY A 46 0.50 -4.72 15.20
C GLY A 46 1.77 -4.41 14.43
N ILE A 47 2.31 -5.40 13.70
CA ILE A 47 3.51 -5.22 12.87
C ILE A 47 3.19 -4.89 11.40
N ALA A 48 1.96 -5.21 10.96
CA ALA A 48 1.46 -4.92 9.62
C ALA A 48 -0.07 -4.73 9.66
N CYS A 49 -0.60 -4.00 8.69
CA CYS A 49 -2.03 -3.85 8.47
C CYS A 49 -2.47 -4.73 7.31
N ILE A 50 -3.58 -5.44 7.51
CA ILE A 50 -4.19 -6.30 6.50
C ILE A 50 -5.52 -5.67 6.06
N LYS A 51 -5.81 -5.73 4.76
CA LYS A 51 -7.10 -5.44 4.17
C LYS A 51 -7.53 -6.59 3.26
N ARG A 52 -8.64 -7.23 3.57
CA ARG A 52 -9.33 -8.19 2.72
C ARG A 52 -10.54 -7.53 2.09
N SER A 53 -10.78 -7.77 0.81
CA SER A 53 -12.00 -7.30 0.15
C SER A 53 -12.53 -8.26 -0.89
N VAL A 54 -13.85 -8.37 -0.97
CA VAL A 54 -14.56 -9.22 -1.94
C VAL A 54 -15.88 -8.56 -2.34
N ILE A 55 -16.34 -8.85 -3.56
CA ILE A 55 -17.67 -8.42 -4.04
C ILE A 55 -18.65 -9.59 -3.85
N ILE A 56 -19.69 -9.38 -3.05
CA ILE A 56 -20.78 -10.34 -2.82
C ILE A 56 -22.07 -9.67 -3.25
N ASN A 57 -22.75 -10.23 -4.25
CA ASN A 57 -24.01 -9.70 -4.79
C ASN A 57 -23.94 -8.21 -5.19
N GLY A 58 -22.80 -7.79 -5.76
CA GLY A 58 -22.57 -6.39 -6.18
C GLY A 58 -22.13 -5.45 -5.05
N ILE A 59 -22.09 -5.92 -3.79
CA ILE A 59 -21.71 -5.11 -2.64
C ILE A 59 -20.30 -5.51 -2.17
N LYS A 60 -19.45 -4.53 -1.91
CA LYS A 60 -18.07 -4.76 -1.45
C LYS A 60 -18.05 -5.01 0.06
N ARG A 61 -17.72 -6.24 0.44
CA ARG A 61 -17.40 -6.61 1.83
C ARG A 61 -15.90 -6.39 2.05
N VAL A 62 -15.55 -5.88 3.22
CA VAL A 62 -14.18 -5.64 3.66
C VAL A 62 -13.94 -6.13 5.07
N GLN A 63 -12.71 -6.55 5.31
CA GLN A 63 -12.21 -6.83 6.64
C GLN A 63 -10.81 -6.25 6.77
N LYS A 64 -10.62 -5.43 7.81
CA LYS A 64 -9.38 -4.73 8.11
C LYS A 64 -8.91 -5.21 9.47
N MET A 65 -7.63 -5.58 9.59
CA MET A 65 -7.08 -6.13 10.83
C MET A 65 -5.59 -5.84 10.95
N CYS A 66 -5.04 -6.10 12.14
CA CYS A 66 -3.60 -6.08 12.41
C CYS A 66 -3.01 -7.48 12.33
N GLN A 67 -1.83 -7.58 11.76
CA GLN A 67 -0.97 -8.74 11.88
C GLN A 67 -0.11 -8.60 13.15
N MET A 68 -0.13 -9.61 14.01
CA MET A 68 0.60 -9.59 15.29
C MET A 68 1.97 -10.28 15.21
N SER A 69 2.16 -11.24 14.29
CA SER A 69 3.38 -12.03 14.15
C SER A 69 4.02 -11.85 12.78
N ASP A 70 5.35 -11.91 12.75
CA ASP A 70 6.16 -11.86 11.54
C ASP A 70 6.14 -13.21 10.82
N ASN A 71 5.06 -13.50 10.10
CA ASN A 71 4.97 -14.71 9.28
C ASN A 71 5.90 -14.67 8.03
N GLY A 72 7.00 -13.92 8.08
CA GLY A 72 7.93 -13.73 6.96
C GLY A 72 7.47 -12.71 5.90
N PHE A 73 6.41 -11.94 6.16
CA PHE A 73 5.98 -10.87 5.25
C PHE A 73 6.82 -9.61 5.48
N THR A 74 7.76 -9.37 4.57
CA THR A 74 8.63 -8.17 4.58
C THR A 74 8.24 -7.14 3.52
N VAL A 75 7.27 -7.42 2.66
CA VAL A 75 6.96 -6.58 1.50
C VAL A 75 5.48 -6.20 1.47
N GLU A 76 5.20 -4.89 1.32
CA GLU A 76 3.83 -4.41 1.05
C GLU A 76 3.36 -5.01 -0.28
N GLN A 77 2.27 -5.78 -0.26
CA GLN A 77 1.77 -6.47 -1.46
C GLN A 77 0.27 -6.71 -1.39
N CYS A 78 -0.36 -6.83 -2.56
CA CYS A 78 -1.73 -7.28 -2.73
C CYS A 78 -1.74 -8.53 -3.59
N TYR A 79 -2.55 -9.52 -3.23
CA TYR A 79 -2.69 -10.74 -4.00
C TYR A 79 -4.14 -11.24 -3.97
N GLU A 80 -4.52 -11.92 -5.05
CA GLU A 80 -5.82 -12.57 -5.14
C GLU A 80 -5.84 -13.82 -4.26
N THR A 81 -6.96 -14.02 -3.56
CA THR A 81 -7.14 -15.17 -2.68
C THR A 81 -8.62 -15.54 -2.57
N ILE A 82 -8.88 -16.74 -2.05
CA ILE A 82 -10.23 -17.20 -1.75
C ILE A 82 -10.63 -16.69 -0.38
N LEU A 83 -11.69 -15.88 -0.34
CA LEU A 83 -12.24 -15.29 0.87
C LEU A 83 -13.62 -15.90 1.18
N TRP A 84 -14.44 -15.16 1.93
CA TRP A 84 -15.77 -15.58 2.38
C TRP A 84 -16.56 -16.31 1.30
N GLN A 85 -17.18 -17.43 1.68
CA GLN A 85 -18.05 -18.24 0.81
C GLN A 85 -17.35 -18.74 -0.47
N GLY A 86 -16.03 -18.92 -0.44
CA GLY A 86 -15.27 -19.42 -1.59
C GLY A 86 -15.13 -18.41 -2.74
N LYS A 87 -15.43 -17.13 -2.50
CA LYS A 87 -15.35 -16.09 -3.51
C LYS A 87 -13.92 -15.58 -3.65
N HIS A 88 -13.49 -15.38 -4.89
CA HIS A 88 -12.23 -14.71 -5.20
C HIS A 88 -12.31 -13.24 -4.77
N GLY A 89 -11.32 -12.81 -4.00
CA GLY A 89 -11.14 -11.43 -3.60
C GLY A 89 -9.66 -11.09 -3.47
N GLU A 90 -9.37 -9.98 -2.83
CA GLU A 90 -8.03 -9.44 -2.69
C GLU A 90 -7.65 -9.33 -1.21
N GLU A 91 -6.42 -9.74 -0.89
CA GLU A 91 -5.77 -9.44 0.39
C GLU A 91 -4.56 -8.54 0.15
N CYS A 92 -4.53 -7.39 0.82
CA CYS A 92 -3.41 -6.46 0.82
C CYS A 92 -2.78 -6.39 2.21
N ILE A 93 -1.45 -6.38 2.25
CA ILE A 93 -0.63 -6.23 3.46
C ILE A 93 0.23 -4.98 3.29
N CYS A 94 0.30 -4.13 4.32
CA CYS A 94 1.10 -2.91 4.31
C CYS A 94 1.67 -2.58 5.70
N GLN A 95 2.76 -1.81 5.77
CA GLN A 95 3.56 -1.61 6.99
C GLN A 95 3.72 -0.13 7.35
N ARG A 96 2.61 0.62 7.28
CA ARG A 96 2.53 2.03 7.66
C ARG A 96 1.27 2.29 8.47
N ASP A 97 1.31 3.28 9.37
CA ASP A 97 0.13 3.66 10.13
C ASP A 97 -1.05 3.95 9.21
N TRP A 98 -2.19 3.32 9.50
CA TRP A 98 -3.47 3.45 8.82
C TRP A 98 -3.45 3.13 7.32
N CYS A 99 -2.46 2.38 6.84
CA CYS A 99 -2.29 2.08 5.42
C CYS A 99 -3.41 1.19 4.83
N ASN A 100 -4.10 0.42 5.67
CA ASN A 100 -5.26 -0.39 5.28
C ASN A 100 -6.58 0.42 5.20
N ARG A 101 -6.50 1.76 5.22
CA ARG A 101 -7.61 2.63 4.87
C ARG A 101 -8.09 2.34 3.44
N SER A 102 -9.32 2.74 3.13
CA SER A 102 -9.82 2.75 1.76
C SER A 102 -8.90 3.60 0.90
N ILE A 103 -7.98 2.97 0.18
CA ILE A 103 -7.10 3.63 -0.79
C ILE A 103 -7.97 4.07 -1.97
N THR A 104 -8.39 5.33 -1.94
CA THR A 104 -8.67 6.12 -3.14
C THR A 104 -7.36 6.79 -3.56
N SER A 105 -6.39 6.02 -4.02
CA SER A 105 -5.23 6.59 -4.68
C SER A 105 -4.84 5.70 -5.85
N SER A 106 -5.60 5.85 -6.94
CA SER A 106 -5.03 5.63 -8.25
C SER A 106 -3.99 6.73 -8.46
N PHE A 107 -2.71 6.44 -8.25
CA PHE A 107 -1.65 7.27 -8.82
C PHE A 107 -1.87 7.27 -10.34
N ASN A 108 -2.41 8.37 -10.87
CA ASN A 108 -2.73 8.48 -12.28
C ASN A 108 -1.42 8.70 -13.04
N ILE A 109 -0.78 7.59 -13.43
CA ILE A 109 0.54 7.58 -14.06
C ILE A 109 0.60 8.44 -15.32
N TYR A 110 -0.55 8.64 -15.99
CA TYR A 110 -0.69 9.53 -17.15
C TYR A 110 -0.47 11.01 -16.79
N LEU A 111 -0.91 11.47 -15.61
CA LEU A 111 -0.65 12.84 -15.16
C LEU A 111 0.83 13.05 -14.83
N LEU A 112 1.51 12.04 -14.28
CA LEU A 112 2.94 12.09 -14.01
C LEU A 112 3.75 12.15 -15.32
N ILE A 113 3.40 11.30 -16.29
CA ILE A 113 4.04 11.29 -17.63
C ILE A 113 3.81 12.62 -18.34
N LEU A 114 2.60 13.17 -18.29
CA LEU A 114 2.28 14.47 -18.89
C LEU A 114 3.12 15.60 -18.27
N PHE A 115 3.28 15.62 -16.95
CA PHE A 115 4.12 16.60 -16.28
C PHE A 115 5.59 16.50 -16.72
N ILE A 116 6.14 15.29 -16.83
CA ILE A 116 7.51 15.06 -17.30
C ILE A 116 7.69 15.55 -18.75
N LEU A 117 6.74 15.24 -19.63
CA LEU A 117 6.78 15.68 -21.03
C LEU A 117 6.73 17.21 -21.15
N ILE A 118 5.89 17.88 -20.36
CA ILE A 118 5.82 19.35 -20.33
C ILE A 118 7.17 19.96 -19.94
N GLN A 119 7.84 19.41 -18.93
CA GLN A 119 9.16 19.91 -18.49
C GLN A 119 10.26 19.69 -19.56
N ILE A 120 10.14 18.68 -20.42
CA ILE A 120 11.08 18.42 -21.52
C ILE A 120 10.83 19.31 -22.74
N PHE A 121 9.59 19.77 -22.95
CA PHE A 121 9.24 20.57 -24.13
C PHE A 121 9.26 22.09 -23.87
N ILE A 122 9.13 22.53 -22.62
CA ILE A 122 9.18 23.94 -22.23
C ILE A 122 10.62 24.41 -21.93
N PHE A 123 11.51 23.49 -21.54
CA PHE A 123 12.94 23.73 -21.29
C PHE A 123 13.82 23.00 -22.31
#